data_AF-A0A7V9T7Q6-F1
#
_entry.id   AF-A0A7V9T7Q6-F1
#
_cell.length_a   1.000
_cell.length_b   1.000
_cell.length_c   1.000
_cell.angle_alpha   90.00
_cell.angle_beta   90.00
_cell.angle_gamma   90.00
#
_symmetry.space_group_name_H-M   'P 1'
#
loop_
_entity.id
_entity.type
_entity.pdbx_description
1 polymer ?
#
loop_
_entity_poly.entity_id
_entity_poly.type
_entity_poly.pdbx_seq_one_letter_code
_entity_poly.pdbx_strand_id
1 'polypeptide(L)'
;MAGDRTYPLWAFLLGSGLRIGELVCLRWTNVDLARRSVHVVEFVSTLGHDLVPSSGKSRDAVRTIELDEEQASSCRVRRQRLRVH
;
A
#
# COMPACT_ATOMS: atom_id res chain seq x y z
N MET A 1 17.05 -21.26 1.43
CA MET A 1 15.80 -20.62 1.89
C MET A 1 15.42 -19.59 0.83
N ALA A 2 14.37 -19.85 0.04
CA ALA A 2 13.86 -18.83 -0.88
C ALA A 2 13.42 -17.64 -0.03
N GLY A 3 14.05 -16.47 -0.22
CA GLY A 3 13.70 -15.26 0.53
C GLY A 3 12.19 -15.06 0.50
N ASP A 4 11.60 -14.90 1.69
CA ASP A 4 10.16 -14.96 1.89
C ASP A 4 9.45 -14.01 0.91
N ARG A 5 8.62 -14.55 0.00
CA ARG A 5 7.96 -13.78 -1.07
C ARG A 5 7.12 -12.62 -0.52
N THR A 6 6.72 -12.74 0.75
CA THR A 6 5.92 -11.75 1.46
C THR A 6 6.74 -10.70 2.19
N TYR A 7 8.06 -10.90 2.37
CA TYR A 7 8.92 -9.96 3.09
C TYR A 7 8.80 -8.51 2.58
N PRO A 8 8.84 -8.21 1.27
CA PRO A 8 8.72 -6.83 0.79
C PRO A 8 7.36 -6.19 1.12
N LEU A 9 6.30 -7.00 1.24
CA LEU A 9 4.97 -6.53 1.61
C LEU A 9 4.95 -6.12 3.08
N TRP A 10 5.51 -6.95 3.96
CA TRP A 10 5.57 -6.68 5.40
C TRP A 10 6.50 -5.52 5.73
N ALA A 11 7.67 -5.47 5.10
CA ALA A 11 8.61 -4.35 5.25
C ALA A 11 7.96 -3.02 4.85
N PHE A 12 7.24 -3.01 3.73
CA PHE A 12 6.49 -1.83 3.28
C PHE A 12 5.37 -1.43 4.25
N LEU A 13 4.55 -2.39 4.70
CA LEU A 13 3.46 -2.14 5.65
C LEU A 13 3.97 -1.52 6.96
N LEU A 14 5.06 -2.07 7.51
CA LEU A 14 5.67 -1.60 8.75
C LEU A 14 6.34 -0.24 8.58
N GLY A 15 7.00 0.01 7.45
CA GLY A 15 7.69 1.26 7.18
C GLY A 15 6.76 2.42 6.85
N SER A 16 5.68 2.17 6.11
CA SER A 16 4.78 3.23 5.64
C SER A 16 3.68 3.58 6.65
N GLY A 17 3.46 2.75 7.67
CA GLY A 17 2.34 2.94 8.62
C GLY A 17 0.96 2.81 7.98
N LEU A 18 0.85 2.10 6.85
CA LEU A 18 -0.44 1.77 6.26
C LEU A 18 -1.17 0.78 7.17
N ARG A 19 -2.50 0.90 7.26
CA ARG A 19 -3.32 -0.18 7.79
C ARG A 19 -3.41 -1.27 6.72
N ILE A 20 -3.49 -2.53 7.15
CA ILE A 20 -3.56 -3.66 6.21
C ILE A 20 -4.71 -3.51 5.19
N GLY A 21 -5.86 -2.97 5.61
CA GLY A 21 -7.00 -2.70 4.73
C GLY A 21 -6.76 -1.60 3.70
N GLU A 22 -5.88 -0.64 3.99
CA GLU A 22 -5.47 0.40 3.04
C GLU A 22 -4.47 -0.20 2.03
N LEU A 23 -3.55 -1.04 2.49
CA LEU A 23 -2.58 -1.73 1.64
C LEU A 23 -3.28 -2.68 0.64
N VAL A 24 -4.32 -3.40 1.08
CA VAL A 24 -5.11 -4.29 0.22
C VAL A 24 -5.86 -3.52 -0.87
N CYS A 25 -6.34 -2.31 -0.57
CA CYS A 25 -7.00 -1.43 -1.54
C CYS A 25 -6.02 -0.59 -2.38
N LEU A 26 -4.71 -0.64 -2.10
CA LEU A 26 -3.75 0.26 -2.72
C LEU A 26 -3.58 -0.03 -4.21
N ARG A 27 -3.83 0.99 -5.03
CA ARG A 27 -3.65 0.95 -6.48
C ARG A 27 -2.37 1.67 -6.88
N TRP A 28 -1.70 1.19 -7.93
CA TRP A 28 -0.50 1.85 -8.46
C TRP A 28 -0.73 3.29 -8.93
N THR A 29 -1.95 3.65 -9.32
CA THR A 29 -2.34 5.02 -9.68
C THR A 29 -2.23 5.99 -8.50
N ASN A 30 -2.24 5.46 -7.27
CA ASN A 30 -2.20 6.25 -6.05
C ASN A 30 -0.78 6.30 -5.44
N VAL A 31 0.22 5.74 -6.13
CA VAL A 31 1.62 5.70 -5.68
C VAL A 31 2.47 6.60 -6.58
N ASP A 32 2.92 7.72 -6.04
CA ASP A 32 3.86 8.62 -6.71
C ASP A 32 5.29 8.32 -6.27
N LEU A 33 5.99 7.51 -7.07
CA LEU A 33 7.38 7.13 -6.79
C LEU A 33 8.38 8.26 -7.08
N ALA A 34 7.99 9.30 -7.83
CA ALA A 34 8.84 10.45 -8.07
C ALA A 34 8.82 11.40 -6.87
N ARG A 35 7.64 11.59 -6.27
CA ARG A 35 7.47 12.36 -5.03
C ARG A 35 7.69 11.53 -3.77
N ARG A 36 7.82 10.20 -3.91
CA ARG A 36 7.90 9.21 -2.81
C ARG A 36 6.71 9.34 -1.87
N SER A 37 5.50 9.31 -2.42
CA SER A 37 4.29 9.40 -1.60
C SER A 37 3.19 8.44 -2.05
N VAL A 38 2.30 8.11 -1.12
CA VAL A 38 1.13 7.27 -1.35
C VAL A 38 -0.12 8.02 -0.93
N HIS A 39 -1.05 8.14 -1.86
CA HIS A 39 -2.37 8.72 -1.62
C HIS A 39 -3.36 7.63 -1.19
N VAL A 40 -3.67 7.58 0.09
CA VAL A 40 -4.66 6.66 0.65
C VAL A 40 -6.04 7.28 0.47
N VAL A 41 -6.88 6.65 -0.35
CA VAL A 41 -8.24 7.13 -0.68
C VAL A 41 -9.34 6.12 -0.36
N GLU A 42 -8.97 4.86 -0.21
CA GLU A 42 -9.87 3.73 0.03
C GLU A 42 -9.25 2.80 1.07
N PHE A 43 -10.10 2.17 1.89
CA PHE A 43 -9.69 1.08 2.75
C PHE A 43 -10.83 0.08 2.92
N VAL A 44 -10.48 -1.16 3.28
CA VAL A 44 -11.43 -2.18 3.69
C VAL A 44 -11.25 -2.50 5.16
N SER A 45 -12.35 -2.80 5.84
CA SER A 45 -12.35 -3.37 7.17
C SER A 45 -12.96 -4.76 7.13
N THR A 46 -12.53 -5.64 8.03
CA THR A 46 -13.14 -6.95 8.22
C THR A 46 -14.26 -6.84 9.25
N LEU A 47 -15.49 -7.15 8.85
CA LEU A 47 -16.61 -7.33 9.77
C LEU A 47 -16.99 -8.82 9.77
N GLY A 48 -16.52 -9.56 10.78
CA GLY A 48 -16.59 -11.02 10.75
C GLY A 48 -15.70 -11.59 9.63
N HIS A 49 -16.33 -12.27 8.65
CA HIS A 49 -15.64 -12.84 7.48
C HIS A 49 -15.78 -12.00 6.21
N ASP A 50 -16.49 -10.88 6.26
CA ASP A 50 -16.76 -10.04 5.11
C ASP A 50 -15.79 -8.85 5.03
N LEU A 51 -15.29 -8.60 3.82
CA LEU A 51 -14.57 -7.37 3.51
C LEU A 51 -15.59 -6.27 3.23
N VAL A 52 -15.69 -5.32 4.15
CA VAL A 52 -16.56 -4.16 4.00
C VAL A 52 -15.73 -2.99 3.47
N PRO A 53 -15.95 -2.55 2.23
CA PRO A 53 -15.30 -1.36 1.71
C PRO A 53 -15.81 -0.14 2.48
N SER A 54 -14.86 0.67 2.94
CA SER A 54 -15.13 1.99 3.47
C SER A 54 -14.52 3.00 2.52
N SER A 55 -15.36 3.57 1.65
CA SER A 55 -14.98 4.75 0.88
C SER A 55 -15.21 5.99 1.74
N GLY A 56 -14.25 6.91 1.72
CA GLY A 56 -14.16 8.05 2.63
C GLY A 56 -15.39 8.95 2.63
N LYS A 57 -16.38 8.65 3.48
CA LYS A 57 -17.49 9.54 3.82
C LYS A 57 -17.03 10.74 4.68
N SER A 58 -15.78 10.73 5.16
CA SER A 58 -15.14 11.88 5.82
C SER A 58 -13.83 12.21 5.12
N ARG A 59 -13.55 13.51 5.01
CA ARG A 59 -12.30 14.11 4.54
C ARG A 59 -11.07 13.60 5.31
N ASP A 60 -11.27 13.05 6.51
CA ASP A 60 -10.22 12.44 7.35
C ASP A 60 -9.76 11.05 6.87
N ALA A 61 -10.55 10.38 6.02
CA ALA A 61 -10.20 9.07 5.49
C ALA A 61 -9.16 9.15 4.36
N VAL A 62 -9.03 10.33 3.73
CA VAL A 62 -8.06 10.57 2.66
C VAL A 62 -6.80 11.18 3.26
N ARG A 63 -5.66 10.51 3.09
CA ARG A 63 -4.37 11.03 3.56
C ARG A 63 -3.24 10.68 2.63
N THR A 64 -2.18 11.46 2.72
CA THR A 64 -0.92 11.19 2.01
C THR A 64 0.11 10.67 3.00
N ILE A 65 0.79 9.59 2.63
CA ILE A 65 1.89 9.02 3.40
C ILE A 65 3.16 9.25 2.61
N GLU A 66 4.15 9.88 3.23
CA GLU A 66 5.49 10.01 2.67
C GLU A 66 6.24 8.68 2.82
N LEU A 67 6.93 8.29 1.76
CA LEU A 67 7.77 7.10 1.72
C LEU A 67 9.24 7.50 1.84
N ASP A 68 10.00 6.68 2.55
CA ASP A 68 11.45 6.76 2.48
C ASP A 68 11.99 6.17 1.16
N GLU A 69 13.31 6.29 0.95
CA GLU A 69 13.96 5.81 -0.27
C GLU A 69 13.90 4.28 -0.40
N GLU A 70 13.98 3.55 0.72
CA GLU A 70 13.96 2.10 0.75
C GLU A 70 12.57 1.56 0.34
N GLN A 71 11.51 2.18 0.87
CA GLN A 71 10.12 1.89 0.53
C GLN A 71 9.83 2.19 -0.94
N ALA A 72 10.25 3.36 -1.44
CA ALA A 72 10.10 3.71 -2.84
C ALA A 72 10.87 2.75 -3.77
N SER A 73 12.07 2.31 -3.37
CA SER A 73 12.85 1.30 -4.09
C SER A 73 12.13 -0.05 -4.14
N SER A 74 11.56 -0.50 -3.02
CA SER A 74 10.80 -1.75 -2.92
C SER A 74 9.56 -1.72 -3.81
N CYS A 75 8.83 -0.60 -3.84
CA CYS A 75 7.72 -0.40 -4.75
C CYS A 75 8.16 -0.43 -6.23
N ARG A 76 9.30 0.17 -6.59
CA ARG A 76 9.85 0.11 -7.96
C ARG A 76 10.12 -1.34 -8.39
N VAL A 77 10.80 -2.13 -7.56
CA VAL A 77 11.10 -3.54 -7.83
C VAL A 77 9.81 -4.36 -7.98
N ARG A 78 8.85 -4.18 -7.07
CA ARG A 78 7.55 -4.86 -7.13
C ARG A 78 6.79 -4.51 -8.41
N ARG A 79 6.77 -3.23 -8.81
CA ARG A 79 6.09 -2.76 -10.03
C ARG A 79 6.71 -3.34 -11.30
N GLN A 80 8.03 -3.45 -11.35
CA GLN A 80 8.72 -4.09 -12.48
C GLN A 80 8.36 -5.56 -12.58
N ARG A 81 8.37 -6.32 -11.47
CA ARG A 81 7.97 -7.74 -11.46
C ARG A 81 6.54 -7.97 -11.96
N LEU A 82 5.61 -7.07 -11.60
CA LEU A 82 4.21 -7.16 -12.03
C LEU A 82 3.97 -6.78 -13.50
N ARG A 83 4.91 -6.10 -14.17
CA ARG A 83 4.82 -5.78 -15.60
C ARG A 83 5.36 -6.88 -16.52
N VAL A 84 6.08 -7.86 -15.95
CA VAL A 84 6.69 -8.98 -16.68
C VAL A 84 5.74 -10.18 -16.78
N HIS A 85 4.57 -10.08 -16.13
CA HIS A 85 3.45 -11.01 -16.24
C HIS A 85 2.27 -10.32 -16.91
#